data_AF-A0A534CMA9-F1
#
_entry.id   AF-A0A534CMA9-F1
#
_cell.length_a   1.000
_cell.length_b   1.000
_cell.length_c   1.000
_cell.angle_alpha   90.00
_cell.angle_beta   90.00
_cell.angle_gamma   90.00
#
_symmetry.space_group_name_H-M   'P 1'
#
loop_
_entity.id
_entity.type
_entity.pdbx_description
1 polymer ?
#
loop_
_entity_poly.entity_id
_entity_poly.type
_entity_poly.pdbx_seq_one_letter_code
_entity_poly.pdbx_strand_id
1 'polypeptide(L)'
;MRRRRLIRPRTRRSAISSSAASATCPTVRPSDGIDFPLPTVESRESSSRAQGRVMVNKILEKRREQMFPKLTAAQMARLEAHGRRVETRAGEVLLELGARPRNIFIVLAGSLEILLHATIGGESVYLLTSGDFSGEMSTLKGSVSLARIRVREGGAVAALDTDKLREIVQTDAELSELLMRAFILRRVALISDENPDVMLLGSRHSADTLRLREFLTRNGYPHANLEVESDAEVQALFDRFHIGLEDIPVVICRGDQIFRNPSNAAIAESLGINPLLDDTRVHDLVIVGAGPAGLGAAVYAASEGLDVRMLEAIAPGGQAGTSSRIENYLGFPTGISGQALAGRALSQAQKFGANLSVATAAVSLNCTTSPYRVLLTDGNLVSASVVLVTTGAQYRLLDIENIGRFMGTGVYYAATHLEATLCQGEEVIVVGGGNSAGQAAVFLASSSRRVHILVRSSGLADSMSRYLIRRIEESPNINLHTH
;
A
#
# COMPACT_ATOMS: atom_id res chain seq x y z
N MET A 1 -11.04 -64.48 23.19
CA MET A 1 -11.27 -63.95 24.56
C MET A 1 -10.30 -62.80 24.82
N ARG A 2 -10.82 -61.62 25.25
CA ARG A 2 -10.18 -60.60 26.12
C ARG A 2 -8.82 -60.00 25.67
N ARG A 3 -8.51 -58.70 25.69
CA ARG A 3 -9.17 -57.45 26.09
C ARG A 3 -8.36 -56.29 25.46
N ARG A 4 -9.08 -55.25 25.03
CA ARG A 4 -8.61 -53.92 24.60
C ARG A 4 -7.72 -53.20 25.62
N ARG A 5 -6.87 -52.28 25.15
CA ARG A 5 -6.76 -50.90 25.69
C ARG A 5 -6.54 -49.87 24.58
N LEU A 6 -7.14 -48.71 24.80
CA LEU A 6 -7.45 -47.59 23.92
C LEU A 6 -6.93 -46.33 24.61
N ILE A 7 -6.35 -45.37 23.90
CA ILE A 7 -6.26 -43.96 24.36
C ILE A 7 -6.68 -43.05 23.20
N ARG A 8 -7.86 -42.44 23.37
CA ARG A 8 -8.41 -41.31 22.60
C ARG A 8 -8.15 -40.03 23.41
N PRO A 9 -7.73 -38.91 22.80
CA PRO A 9 -8.02 -37.59 23.34
C PRO A 9 -9.48 -37.23 23.03
N ARG A 10 -10.22 -36.85 24.07
CA ARG A 10 -11.62 -36.42 24.00
C ARG A 10 -11.74 -35.07 23.31
N THR A 11 -12.62 -35.03 22.32
CA THR A 11 -13.40 -33.84 21.96
C THR A 11 -14.34 -33.48 23.11
N ARG A 12 -14.35 -32.21 23.52
CA ARG A 12 -15.50 -31.60 24.20
C ARG A 12 -15.89 -30.35 23.44
N ARG A 13 -16.93 -30.49 22.61
CA ARG A 13 -17.90 -29.44 22.33
C ARG A 13 -18.71 -29.26 23.62
N SER A 14 -18.66 -28.08 24.23
CA SER A 14 -19.69 -27.65 25.17
C SER A 14 -20.79 -26.97 24.37
N ALA A 15 -21.96 -27.62 24.34
CA ALA A 15 -23.21 -26.96 24.01
C ALA A 15 -23.50 -25.91 25.09
N ILE A 16 -23.80 -24.68 24.68
CA ILE A 16 -24.48 -23.70 25.52
C ILE A 16 -25.93 -23.73 25.07
N SER A 17 -26.81 -24.18 25.97
CA SER A 17 -28.26 -24.07 25.83
C SER A 17 -28.72 -22.66 26.22
N SER A 18 -29.70 -22.19 25.48
CA SER A 18 -30.39 -20.90 25.55
C SER A 18 -30.97 -20.52 26.93
N SER A 19 -30.88 -19.24 27.28
CA SER A 19 -31.96 -18.53 27.98
C SER A 19 -32.14 -17.17 27.33
N ALA A 20 -33.30 -16.98 26.69
CA ALA A 20 -33.77 -15.70 26.19
C ALA A 20 -34.20 -14.82 27.38
N ALA A 21 -33.72 -13.58 27.40
CA ALA A 21 -34.32 -12.49 28.16
C ALA A 21 -34.36 -11.27 27.24
N SER A 22 -35.58 -10.84 26.93
CA SER A 22 -35.89 -9.68 26.13
C SER A 22 -35.51 -8.40 26.88
N ALA A 23 -34.64 -7.58 26.30
CA ALA A 23 -34.54 -6.18 26.65
C ALA A 23 -34.47 -5.38 25.35
N THR A 24 -35.58 -4.76 24.99
CA THR A 24 -35.70 -3.78 23.92
C THR A 24 -34.87 -2.54 24.24
N CYS A 25 -33.85 -2.26 23.43
CA CYS A 25 -33.10 -1.01 23.43
C CYS A 25 -33.17 -0.41 22.02
N PRO A 26 -33.25 0.93 21.86
CA PRO A 26 -33.70 1.56 20.63
C PRO A 26 -32.64 1.49 19.52
N THR A 27 -33.15 1.36 18.29
CA THR A 27 -32.41 1.29 17.03
C THR A 27 -31.47 2.48 16.83
N VAL A 28 -30.17 2.23 16.95
CA VAL A 28 -29.11 3.06 16.34
C VAL A 28 -28.97 2.59 14.89
N ARG A 29 -29.15 3.50 13.92
CA ARG A 29 -28.92 3.20 12.50
C ARG A 29 -27.46 2.79 12.30
N PRO A 30 -27.15 1.69 11.60
CA PRO A 30 -25.77 1.38 11.25
C PRO A 30 -25.27 2.46 10.28
N SER A 31 -24.12 3.05 10.58
CA SER A 31 -23.33 3.83 9.63
C SER A 31 -22.99 2.97 8.41
N ASP A 32 -23.19 3.52 7.21
CA ASP A 32 -22.89 2.87 5.93
C ASP A 32 -21.48 2.28 5.93
N GLY A 33 -21.41 0.95 6.04
CA GLY A 33 -20.19 0.20 5.84
C GLY A 33 -19.68 0.41 4.41
N ILE A 34 -18.39 0.72 4.29
CA ILE A 34 -17.71 0.89 3.00
C ILE A 34 -17.69 -0.45 2.28
N ASP A 35 -18.68 -0.71 1.43
CA ASP A 35 -18.74 -1.85 0.53
C ASP A 35 -17.95 -1.56 -0.77
N PHE A 36 -17.04 -2.46 -1.11
CA PHE A 36 -16.38 -2.52 -2.41
C PHE A 36 -17.12 -3.54 -3.28
N PRO A 37 -17.74 -3.17 -4.41
CA PRO A 37 -18.33 -4.15 -5.30
C PRO A 37 -17.21 -4.93 -6.02
N LEU A 38 -17.29 -6.26 -5.95
CA LEU A 38 -16.43 -7.18 -6.72
C LEU A 38 -16.93 -7.26 -8.16
N PRO A 39 -16.06 -7.16 -9.19
CA PRO A 39 -16.49 -7.28 -10.58
C PRO A 39 -16.79 -8.75 -10.95
N THR A 40 -17.89 -8.94 -11.68
CA THR A 40 -18.19 -10.15 -12.45
C THR A 40 -17.37 -10.18 -13.74
N VAL A 41 -16.81 -11.35 -14.06
CA VAL A 41 -15.88 -11.56 -15.17
C VAL A 41 -16.65 -11.75 -16.49
N GLU A 42 -16.45 -10.84 -17.44
CA GLU A 42 -16.59 -11.12 -18.88
C GLU A 42 -15.30 -10.69 -19.60
N SER A 43 -14.93 -11.47 -20.61
CA SER A 43 -13.60 -11.57 -21.22
C SER A 43 -13.34 -10.57 -22.35
N ARG A 44 -12.11 -10.01 -22.43
CA ARG A 44 -11.20 -10.03 -23.60
C ARG A 44 -9.98 -9.09 -23.44
N GLU A 45 -8.82 -9.75 -23.38
CA GLU A 45 -7.48 -9.48 -23.93
C GLU A 45 -7.10 -8.03 -24.33
N SER A 46 -5.91 -7.59 -23.90
CA SER A 46 -5.29 -6.26 -24.07
C SER A 46 -5.99 -5.08 -23.39
N SER A 47 -7.30 -5.18 -23.16
CA SER A 47 -8.12 -4.12 -22.56
C SER A 47 -8.20 -4.15 -21.03
N SER A 48 -7.73 -5.21 -20.34
CA SER A 48 -8.04 -5.41 -18.91
C SER A 48 -7.30 -4.46 -17.95
N ARG A 49 -6.06 -4.04 -18.25
CA ARG A 49 -5.32 -3.06 -17.43
C ARG A 49 -5.87 -1.65 -17.61
N ALA A 50 -6.10 -1.26 -18.87
CA ALA A 50 -6.79 -0.02 -19.21
C ALA A 50 -8.20 -0.01 -18.62
N GLN A 51 -8.98 -1.10 -18.74
CA GLN A 51 -10.30 -1.23 -18.13
C GLN A 51 -10.27 -1.21 -16.61
N GLY A 52 -9.27 -1.83 -15.97
CA GLY A 52 -9.09 -1.78 -14.52
C GLY A 52 -8.85 -0.36 -14.02
N ARG A 53 -7.93 0.37 -14.66
CA ARG A 53 -7.67 1.80 -14.35
C ARG A 53 -8.86 2.69 -14.71
N VAL A 54 -9.49 2.50 -15.87
CA VAL A 54 -10.71 3.20 -16.31
C VAL A 54 -11.87 2.96 -15.34
N MET A 55 -12.02 1.73 -14.82
CA MET A 55 -13.06 1.41 -13.84
C MET A 55 -12.78 2.08 -12.49
N VAL A 56 -11.52 2.08 -12.04
CA VAL A 56 -11.13 2.82 -10.83
C VAL A 56 -11.37 4.32 -11.01
N ASN A 57 -11.00 4.89 -12.17
CA ASN A 57 -11.25 6.30 -12.50
C ASN A 57 -12.76 6.63 -12.48
N LYS A 58 -13.62 5.78 -13.04
CA LYS A 58 -15.09 5.94 -12.94
C LYS A 58 -15.62 5.85 -11.51
N ILE A 59 -15.04 4.99 -10.66
CA ILE A 59 -15.40 4.89 -9.24
C ILE A 59 -14.96 6.17 -8.50
N LEU A 60 -13.77 6.69 -8.81
CA LEU A 60 -13.25 7.92 -8.21
C LEU A 60 -14.04 9.14 -8.65
N GLU A 61 -14.47 9.21 -9.91
CA GLU A 61 -15.41 10.25 -10.39
C GLU A 61 -16.70 10.25 -9.58
N LYS A 62 -17.29 9.08 -9.32
CA LYS A 62 -18.47 8.93 -8.46
C LYS A 62 -18.21 9.32 -7.00
N ARG A 63 -16.95 9.34 -6.56
CA ARG A 63 -16.51 9.71 -5.21
C ARG A 63 -15.83 11.07 -5.15
N ARG A 64 -15.98 11.91 -6.19
CA ARG A 64 -15.37 13.24 -6.25
C ARG A 64 -15.74 14.12 -5.05
N GLU A 65 -16.99 14.07 -4.61
CA GLU A 65 -17.47 14.80 -3.43
C GLU A 65 -16.82 14.32 -2.13
N GLN A 66 -16.37 13.06 -2.06
CA GLN A 66 -15.63 12.53 -0.91
C GLN A 66 -14.12 12.86 -0.99
N MET A 67 -13.57 13.01 -2.20
CA MET A 67 -12.19 13.46 -2.43
C MET A 67 -12.04 14.96 -2.17
N PHE A 68 -13.04 15.76 -2.53
CA PHE A 68 -13.05 17.21 -2.35
C PHE A 68 -14.33 17.63 -1.62
N PRO A 69 -14.48 17.24 -0.34
CA PRO A 69 -15.65 17.62 0.42
C PRO A 69 -15.57 19.11 0.78
N LYS A 70 -16.69 19.81 0.68
CA LYS A 70 -16.83 21.18 1.14
C LYS A 70 -16.97 21.22 2.65
N LEU A 71 -16.12 22.02 3.29
CA LEU A 71 -16.21 22.30 4.71
C LEU A 71 -17.41 23.19 5.00
N THR A 72 -18.14 22.87 6.07
CA THR A 72 -19.17 23.78 6.61
C THR A 72 -18.50 25.01 7.25
N ALA A 73 -19.25 26.09 7.45
CA ALA A 73 -18.74 27.28 8.13
C ALA A 73 -18.18 26.96 9.53
N ALA A 74 -18.81 26.05 10.27
CA ALA A 74 -18.35 25.62 11.58
C ALA A 74 -17.05 24.78 11.51
N GLN A 75 -16.90 23.93 10.50
CA GLN A 75 -15.67 23.17 10.26
C GLN A 75 -14.52 24.10 9.84
N MET A 76 -14.78 25.06 8.95
CA MET A 76 -13.80 26.07 8.55
C MET A 76 -13.34 26.90 9.74
N ALA A 77 -14.26 27.40 10.58
CA ALA A 77 -13.90 28.20 11.75
C ALA A 77 -13.00 27.43 12.73
N ARG A 78 -13.27 26.13 12.95
CA ARG A 78 -12.40 25.26 13.76
C ARG A 78 -10.99 25.14 13.15
N LEU A 79 -10.88 24.88 11.85
CA LEU A 79 -9.58 24.75 11.18
C LEU A 79 -8.82 26.08 11.12
N GLU A 80 -9.50 27.19 10.86
CA GLU A 80 -8.92 28.53 10.82
C GLU A 80 -8.38 28.95 12.19
N ALA A 81 -9.03 28.55 13.29
CA ALA A 81 -8.56 28.84 14.64
C ALA A 81 -7.19 28.23 14.97
N HIS A 82 -6.80 27.15 14.29
CA HIS A 82 -5.48 26.52 14.41
C HIS A 82 -4.50 26.95 13.30
N GLY A 83 -4.99 27.66 12.28
CA GLY A 83 -4.22 28.08 11.12
C GLY A 83 -3.83 29.56 11.18
N ARG A 84 -2.89 29.94 10.32
CA ARG A 84 -2.57 31.34 10.07
C ARG A 84 -3.27 31.77 8.79
N ARG A 85 -4.06 32.84 8.85
CA ARG A 85 -4.60 33.47 7.66
C ARG A 85 -3.49 34.12 6.83
N VAL A 86 -3.47 33.81 5.54
CA VAL A 86 -2.50 34.30 4.56
C VAL A 86 -3.28 34.88 3.38
N GLU A 87 -3.04 36.14 3.07
CA GLU A 87 -3.55 36.78 1.85
C GLU A 87 -2.71 36.32 0.66
N THR A 88 -3.36 36.01 -0.45
CA THR A 88 -2.74 35.37 -1.62
C THR A 88 -2.92 36.20 -2.89
N ARG A 89 -1.96 36.09 -3.81
CA ARG A 89 -2.02 36.77 -5.12
C ARG A 89 -2.09 35.76 -6.25
N ALA A 90 -2.84 36.08 -7.30
CA ALA A 90 -2.91 35.24 -8.49
C ALA A 90 -1.50 34.94 -9.05
N GLY A 91 -1.24 33.68 -9.38
CA GLY A 91 0.06 33.18 -9.84
C GLY A 91 1.03 32.77 -8.74
N GLU A 92 0.78 33.10 -7.48
CA GLU A 92 1.63 32.71 -6.34
C GLU A 92 1.64 31.18 -6.17
N VAL A 93 2.83 30.60 -5.99
CA VAL A 93 2.99 29.16 -5.74
C VAL A 93 3.12 28.92 -4.23
N LEU A 94 2.14 28.22 -3.65
CA LEU A 94 2.09 27.93 -2.22
C LEU A 94 2.82 26.64 -1.85
N LEU A 95 2.94 25.71 -2.80
CA LEU A 95 3.67 24.45 -2.64
C LEU A 95 4.24 24.02 -3.98
N GLU A 96 5.55 23.78 -4.03
CA GLU A 96 6.22 23.22 -5.22
C GLU A 96 6.15 21.69 -5.27
N LEU A 97 6.18 21.15 -6.48
CA LEU A 97 6.32 19.71 -6.71
C LEU A 97 7.63 19.20 -6.10
N GLY A 98 7.58 18.08 -5.38
CA GLY A 98 8.74 17.51 -4.71
C GLY A 98 9.17 18.22 -3.41
N ALA A 99 8.52 19.33 -3.03
CA ALA A 99 8.76 19.96 -1.74
C ALA A 99 8.07 19.18 -0.60
N ARG A 100 8.63 19.22 0.62
CA ARG A 100 7.94 18.68 1.81
C ARG A 100 6.91 19.70 2.30
N PRO A 101 5.61 19.35 2.32
CA PRO A 101 4.58 20.28 2.75
C PRO A 101 4.74 20.59 4.24
N ARG A 102 4.78 21.87 4.60
CA ARG A 102 4.72 22.33 5.99
C ARG A 102 3.31 22.71 6.40
N ASN A 103 2.45 23.03 5.43
CA ASN A 103 1.09 23.46 5.67
C ASN A 103 0.12 22.73 4.74
N ILE A 104 -1.11 22.56 5.19
CA ILE A 104 -2.27 22.48 4.30
C ILE A 104 -2.94 23.84 4.19
N PHE A 105 -3.65 24.05 3.09
CA PHE A 105 -4.35 25.30 2.82
C PHE A 105 -5.85 25.05 2.78
N ILE A 106 -6.59 25.79 3.59
CA ILE A 106 -8.05 25.89 3.53
C ILE A 106 -8.37 27.16 2.76
N VAL A 107 -9.15 27.07 1.69
CA VAL A 107 -9.51 28.23 0.87
C VAL A 107 -10.61 29.02 1.58
N LEU A 108 -10.32 30.24 2.00
CA LEU A 108 -11.31 31.14 2.62
C LEU A 108 -11.98 32.02 1.55
N ALA A 109 -11.18 32.58 0.65
CA ALA A 109 -11.63 33.39 -0.49
C ALA A 109 -10.67 33.22 -1.69
N GLY A 110 -11.17 33.39 -2.91
CA GLY A 110 -10.42 33.14 -4.14
C GLY A 110 -10.39 31.65 -4.53
N SER A 111 -9.36 31.25 -5.26
CA SER A 111 -9.22 29.86 -5.71
C SER A 111 -7.76 29.41 -5.89
N LEU A 112 -7.53 28.11 -5.66
CA LEU A 112 -6.25 27.44 -5.86
C LEU A 112 -6.38 26.36 -6.94
N GLU A 113 -5.30 26.09 -7.65
CA GLU A 113 -5.14 24.98 -8.57
C GLU A 113 -4.13 23.98 -8.00
N ILE A 114 -4.53 22.72 -7.91
CA ILE A 114 -3.62 21.59 -7.71
C ILE A 114 -3.20 21.11 -9.09
N LEU A 115 -1.92 21.23 -9.40
CA LEU A 115 -1.31 20.83 -10.66
C LEU A 115 -0.55 19.51 -10.44
N LEU A 116 -0.99 18.45 -11.12
CA LEU A 116 -0.26 17.21 -11.23
C LEU A 116 0.53 17.25 -12.53
N HIS A 117 1.86 17.13 -12.40
CA HIS A 117 2.74 17.11 -13.55
C HIS A 117 2.85 15.67 -14.06
N ALA A 118 2.72 15.49 -15.37
CA ALA A 118 2.91 14.20 -15.99
C ALA A 118 4.21 14.16 -16.79
N THR A 119 4.88 13.01 -16.76
CA THR A 119 6.04 12.75 -17.63
C THR A 119 5.63 12.77 -19.11
N ILE A 120 4.41 12.30 -19.39
CA ILE A 120 3.75 12.24 -20.70
C ILE A 120 2.30 12.70 -20.50
N GLY A 121 1.81 13.65 -21.31
CA GLY A 121 0.36 13.96 -21.35
C GLY A 121 -0.12 15.29 -20.72
N GLY A 122 0.75 16.25 -20.43
CA GLY A 122 0.34 17.59 -19.94
C GLY A 122 0.08 17.65 -18.44
N GLU A 123 -0.58 18.69 -17.95
CA GLU A 123 -0.86 18.89 -16.52
C GLU A 123 -2.34 18.65 -16.19
N SER A 124 -2.61 17.80 -15.20
CA SER A 124 -3.97 17.65 -14.63
C SER A 124 -4.21 18.73 -13.59
N VAL A 125 -5.35 19.41 -13.67
CA VAL A 125 -5.68 20.57 -12.82
C VAL A 125 -6.94 20.31 -12.01
N TYR A 126 -6.84 20.38 -10.68
CA TYR A 126 -7.99 20.41 -9.79
C TYR A 126 -8.17 21.80 -9.17
N LEU A 127 -9.36 22.36 -9.32
CA LEU A 127 -9.71 23.66 -8.74
C LEU A 127 -10.25 23.49 -7.33
N LEU A 128 -9.65 24.22 -6.38
CA LEU A 128 -10.16 24.42 -5.03
C LEU A 128 -10.71 25.83 -4.90
N THR A 129 -11.93 25.96 -4.39
CA THR A 129 -12.61 27.24 -4.11
C THR A 129 -12.98 27.33 -2.63
N SER A 130 -13.56 28.45 -2.20
CA SER A 130 -13.94 28.67 -0.80
C SER A 130 -14.62 27.43 -0.17
N GLY A 131 -14.15 27.02 1.01
CA GLY A 131 -14.58 25.80 1.70
C GLY A 131 -13.84 24.52 1.33
N ASP A 132 -12.98 24.53 0.31
CA ASP A 132 -12.11 23.39 0.01
C ASP A 132 -10.79 23.46 0.79
N PHE A 133 -10.09 22.32 0.84
CA PHE A 133 -8.77 22.21 1.45
C PHE A 133 -7.83 21.30 0.66
N SER A 134 -6.53 21.60 0.73
CA SER A 134 -5.46 20.85 0.07
C SER A 134 -4.98 19.62 0.87
N GLY A 135 -4.03 18.88 0.31
CA GLY A 135 -3.31 17.80 1.01
C GLY A 135 -3.78 16.38 0.66
N GLU A 136 -2.93 15.42 0.98
CA GLU A 136 -3.17 13.97 0.87
C GLU A 136 -2.31 13.22 1.92
N MET A 137 -2.22 11.88 1.84
CA MET A 137 -1.50 11.07 2.83
C MET A 137 -0.02 11.49 3.03
N SER A 138 0.69 11.99 2.01
CA SER A 138 2.07 12.51 2.18
C SER A 138 2.16 13.66 3.18
N THR A 139 1.08 14.45 3.31
CA THR A 139 1.01 15.59 4.22
C THR A 139 1.12 15.15 5.67
N LEU A 140 0.45 14.06 6.05
CA LEU A 140 0.56 13.50 7.40
C LEU A 140 1.90 12.77 7.64
N LYS A 141 2.46 12.18 6.58
CA LYS A 141 3.75 11.46 6.59
C LYS A 141 4.97 12.41 6.65
N GLY A 142 4.81 13.68 6.27
CA GLY A 142 5.93 14.60 6.07
C GLY A 142 6.84 14.20 4.90
N SER A 143 6.33 13.39 3.95
CA SER A 143 7.05 13.05 2.71
C SER A 143 6.91 14.15 1.68
N VAL A 144 7.62 14.04 0.55
CA VAL A 144 7.52 15.05 -0.51
C VAL A 144 6.12 15.08 -1.16
N SER A 145 5.71 16.26 -1.62
CA SER A 145 4.46 16.49 -2.35
C SER A 145 4.55 15.95 -3.78
N LEU A 146 3.45 15.33 -4.23
CA LEU A 146 3.26 14.86 -5.60
C LEU A 146 2.53 15.87 -6.50
N ALA A 147 2.21 17.06 -5.95
CA ALA A 147 1.49 18.10 -6.66
C ALA A 147 2.07 19.48 -6.37
N ARG A 148 1.95 20.39 -7.32
CA ARG A 148 2.13 21.83 -7.11
C ARG A 148 0.79 22.45 -6.73
N ILE A 149 0.80 23.42 -5.81
CA ILE A 149 -0.37 24.24 -5.49
C ILE A 149 -0.09 25.68 -5.88
N ARG A 150 -0.89 26.22 -6.79
CA ARG A 150 -0.79 27.60 -7.29
C ARG A 150 -2.09 28.35 -7.06
N VAL A 151 -2.00 29.62 -6.71
CA VAL A 151 -3.14 30.52 -6.58
C VAL A 151 -3.62 30.90 -7.98
N ARG A 152 -4.89 30.61 -8.29
CA ARG A 152 -5.51 30.99 -9.56
C ARG A 152 -6.10 32.39 -9.46
N GLU A 153 -6.94 32.60 -8.46
CA GLU A 153 -7.55 33.89 -8.15
C GLU A 153 -7.11 34.33 -6.75
N GLY A 154 -6.60 35.56 -6.64
CA GLY A 154 -6.15 36.12 -5.37
C GLY A 154 -7.29 36.21 -4.35
N GLY A 155 -6.93 36.08 -3.08
CA GLY A 155 -7.89 36.02 -1.98
C GLY A 155 -7.19 35.71 -0.66
N ALA A 156 -7.72 34.76 0.09
CA ALA A 156 -7.17 34.38 1.38
C ALA A 156 -7.28 32.88 1.63
N VAL A 157 -6.27 32.33 2.28
CA VAL A 157 -6.23 30.93 2.73
C VAL A 157 -5.90 30.87 4.22
N ALA A 158 -6.39 29.85 4.93
CA ALA A 158 -5.82 29.47 6.22
C ALA A 158 -4.72 28.44 5.98
N ALA A 159 -3.49 28.79 6.29
CA ALA A 159 -2.35 27.89 6.28
C ALA A 159 -2.25 27.18 7.64
N LEU A 160 -2.53 25.88 7.66
CA LEU A 160 -2.50 25.04 8.85
C LEU A 160 -1.26 24.14 8.84
N ASP A 161 -0.42 24.28 9.87
CA ASP A 161 0.81 23.49 10.01
C ASP A 161 0.52 21.99 10.15
N THR A 162 1.41 21.14 9.62
CA THR A 162 1.25 19.67 9.66
C THR A 162 1.16 19.09 11.06
N ASP A 163 1.82 19.68 12.06
CA ASP A 163 1.72 19.22 13.45
C ASP A 163 0.36 19.58 14.05
N LYS A 164 -0.17 20.77 13.71
CA LYS A 164 -1.54 21.17 14.10
C LYS A 164 -2.61 20.37 13.39
N LEU A 165 -2.40 20.02 12.13
CA LEU A 165 -3.25 19.08 11.41
C LEU A 165 -3.30 17.71 12.11
N ARG A 166 -2.15 17.20 12.56
CA ARG A 166 -2.06 15.93 13.30
C ARG A 166 -2.83 16.01 14.63
N GLU A 167 -2.68 17.10 15.37
CA GLU A 167 -3.45 17.38 16.59
C GLU A 167 -4.97 17.33 16.32
N ILE A 168 -5.45 18.08 15.33
CA ILE A 168 -6.89 18.10 14.95
C ILE A 168 -7.38 16.71 14.57
N VAL A 169 -6.63 15.97 13.75
CA VAL A 169 -6.99 14.62 13.31
C VAL A 169 -7.07 13.63 14.48
N GLN A 170 -6.39 13.91 15.61
CA GLN A 170 -6.43 13.10 16.82
C GLN A 170 -7.54 13.52 17.78
N THR A 171 -7.85 14.82 17.88
CA THR A 171 -8.79 15.36 18.88
C THR A 171 -10.20 15.57 18.36
N ASP A 172 -10.38 15.80 17.06
CA ASP A 172 -11.67 16.10 16.43
C ASP A 172 -12.11 14.94 15.53
N ALA A 173 -13.05 14.12 16.01
CA ALA A 173 -13.49 12.92 15.30
C ALA A 173 -14.15 13.22 13.94
N GLU A 174 -14.91 14.31 13.86
CA GLU A 174 -15.64 14.68 12.63
C GLU A 174 -14.68 15.18 11.56
N LEU A 175 -13.78 16.12 11.92
CA LEU A 175 -12.75 16.60 11.00
C LEU A 175 -11.77 15.49 10.65
N SER A 176 -11.44 14.62 11.60
CA SER A 176 -10.60 13.45 11.35
C SER A 176 -11.19 12.54 10.28
N GLU A 177 -12.47 12.17 10.38
CA GLU A 177 -13.11 11.30 9.40
C GLU A 177 -13.10 11.96 8.01
N LEU A 178 -13.47 13.24 7.94
CA LEU A 178 -13.55 14.01 6.70
C LEU A 178 -12.17 14.12 6.02
N LEU A 179 -11.14 14.54 6.77
CA LEU A 179 -9.78 14.73 6.26
C LEU A 179 -9.14 13.38 5.87
N MET A 180 -9.25 12.36 6.71
CA MET A 180 -8.67 11.04 6.43
C MET A 180 -9.33 10.40 5.20
N ARG A 181 -10.66 10.49 5.07
CA ARG A 181 -11.38 10.00 3.89
C ARG A 181 -10.90 10.71 2.63
N ALA A 182 -10.82 12.04 2.65
CA ALA A 182 -10.34 12.82 1.51
C ALA A 182 -8.90 12.45 1.14
N PHE A 183 -7.98 12.39 2.12
CA PHE A 183 -6.57 12.09 1.88
C PHE A 183 -6.34 10.67 1.34
N ILE A 184 -7.03 9.67 1.89
CA ILE A 184 -6.95 8.29 1.40
C ILE A 184 -7.47 8.20 -0.03
N LEU A 185 -8.62 8.80 -0.34
CA LEU A 185 -9.19 8.75 -1.69
C LEU A 185 -8.33 9.52 -2.70
N ARG A 186 -7.80 10.69 -2.34
CA ARG A 186 -6.84 11.44 -3.18
C ARG A 186 -5.59 10.61 -3.46
N ARG A 187 -5.08 9.88 -2.46
CA ARG A 187 -3.93 8.99 -2.66
C ARG A 187 -4.25 7.84 -3.63
N VAL A 188 -5.43 7.23 -3.50
CA VAL A 188 -5.89 6.19 -4.44
C VAL A 188 -6.03 6.74 -5.86
N ALA A 189 -6.54 7.97 -6.01
CA ALA A 189 -6.64 8.65 -7.30
C ALA A 189 -5.26 8.87 -7.94
N LEU A 190 -4.29 9.38 -7.18
CA LEU A 190 -2.92 9.56 -7.65
C LEU A 190 -2.28 8.22 -8.10
N ILE A 191 -2.47 7.15 -7.33
CA ILE A 191 -1.92 5.82 -7.68
C ILE A 191 -2.55 5.27 -8.97
N SER A 192 -3.79 5.65 -9.25
CA SER A 192 -4.57 5.17 -10.39
C SER A 192 -4.46 6.09 -11.61
N ASP A 193 -3.75 7.22 -11.47
CA ASP A 193 -3.57 8.20 -12.53
C ASP A 193 -2.91 7.55 -13.77
N GLU A 194 -3.38 7.95 -14.93
CA GLU A 194 -2.89 7.46 -16.22
C GLU A 194 -1.58 8.13 -16.60
N ASN A 195 -1.33 9.34 -16.10
CA ASN A 195 -0.20 10.19 -16.49
C ASN A 195 0.67 10.60 -15.27
N PRO A 196 1.33 9.65 -14.58
CA PRO A 196 2.14 9.97 -13.42
C PRO A 196 3.51 10.60 -13.78
N ASP A 197 4.11 11.25 -12.79
CA ASP A 197 5.42 11.90 -12.87
C ASP A 197 6.62 10.95 -12.75
N VAL A 198 6.34 9.64 -12.64
CA VAL A 198 7.35 8.59 -12.56
C VAL A 198 7.01 7.48 -13.53
N MET A 199 8.00 7.06 -14.31
CA MET A 199 7.88 5.98 -15.28
C MET A 199 8.95 4.92 -15.02
N LEU A 200 8.53 3.66 -15.00
CA LEU A 200 9.42 2.50 -14.99
C LEU A 200 9.40 1.86 -16.39
N LEU A 201 10.53 1.95 -17.08
CA LEU A 201 10.76 1.29 -18.37
C LEU A 201 11.51 0.00 -18.09
N GLY A 202 10.98 -1.14 -18.55
CA GLY A 202 11.67 -2.41 -18.34
C GLY A 202 11.12 -3.56 -19.13
N SER A 203 11.89 -4.64 -19.17
CA SER A 203 11.49 -5.89 -19.80
C SER A 203 10.65 -6.74 -18.85
N ARG A 204 9.63 -7.44 -19.37
CA ARG A 204 8.89 -8.47 -18.63
C ARG A 204 9.73 -9.69 -18.26
N HIS A 205 10.89 -9.84 -18.88
CA HIS A 205 11.86 -10.93 -18.67
C HIS A 205 13.02 -10.52 -17.76
N SER A 206 12.91 -9.40 -17.04
CA SER A 206 13.94 -8.92 -16.11
C SER A 206 13.45 -8.98 -14.67
N ALA A 207 14.19 -9.71 -13.84
CA ALA A 207 13.96 -9.80 -12.40
C ALA A 207 14.12 -8.43 -11.71
N ASP A 208 15.01 -7.58 -12.21
CA ASP A 208 15.19 -6.22 -11.69
C ASP A 208 14.01 -5.31 -12.05
N THR A 209 13.42 -5.46 -13.24
CA THR A 209 12.16 -4.77 -13.58
C THR A 209 11.07 -5.18 -12.60
N LEU A 210 10.94 -6.48 -12.33
CA LEU A 210 9.95 -6.99 -11.37
C LEU A 210 10.19 -6.40 -9.97
N ARG A 211 11.45 -6.41 -9.49
CA ARG A 211 11.85 -5.86 -8.19
C ARG A 211 11.42 -4.39 -8.04
N LEU A 212 11.73 -3.54 -9.00
CA LEU A 212 11.36 -2.11 -8.94
C LEU A 212 9.85 -1.90 -9.04
N ARG A 213 9.19 -2.65 -9.91
CA ARG A 213 7.73 -2.58 -10.08
C ARG A 213 6.99 -3.00 -8.81
N GLU A 214 7.41 -4.09 -8.17
CA GLU A 214 6.90 -4.52 -6.88
C GLU A 214 7.14 -3.46 -5.81
N PHE A 215 8.34 -2.90 -5.74
CA PHE A 215 8.69 -1.87 -4.77
C PHE A 215 7.80 -0.63 -4.88
N LEU A 216 7.64 -0.06 -6.07
CA LEU A 216 6.81 1.12 -6.29
C LEU A 216 5.32 0.81 -6.05
N THR A 217 4.84 -0.32 -6.54
CA THR A 217 3.42 -0.74 -6.39
C THR A 217 3.06 -0.97 -4.93
N ARG A 218 3.87 -1.73 -4.18
CA ARG A 218 3.58 -2.10 -2.79
C ARG A 218 3.71 -0.92 -1.83
N ASN A 219 4.53 0.07 -2.17
CA ASN A 219 4.61 1.34 -1.43
C ASN A 219 3.56 2.36 -1.88
N GLY A 220 2.68 2.00 -2.82
CA GLY A 220 1.62 2.86 -3.32
C GLY A 220 2.16 4.16 -3.90
N TYR A 221 3.32 4.12 -4.56
CA TYR A 221 3.90 5.27 -5.22
C TYR A 221 3.34 5.37 -6.65
N PRO A 222 2.72 6.48 -7.07
CA PRO A 222 2.19 6.66 -8.42
C PRO A 222 3.27 6.50 -9.49
N HIS A 223 3.08 5.57 -10.43
CA HIS A 223 4.02 5.36 -11.53
C HIS A 223 3.36 4.67 -12.74
N ALA A 224 3.90 4.94 -13.92
CA ALA A 224 3.60 4.21 -15.14
C ALA A 224 4.61 3.08 -15.33
N ASN A 225 4.16 1.98 -15.95
CA ASN A 225 5.03 0.88 -16.34
C ASN A 225 4.98 0.77 -17.85
N LEU A 226 6.12 0.89 -18.50
CA LEU A 226 6.28 0.67 -19.94
C LEU A 226 7.13 -0.58 -20.18
N GLU A 227 6.59 -1.48 -20.98
CA GLU A 227 7.19 -2.74 -21.37
C GLU A 227 7.92 -2.58 -22.70
N VAL A 228 9.24 -2.82 -22.67
CA VAL A 228 10.13 -2.66 -23.84
C VAL A 228 9.66 -3.50 -25.03
N GLU A 229 9.01 -4.64 -24.77
CA GLU A 229 8.57 -5.56 -25.81
C GLU A 229 7.28 -5.14 -26.54
N SER A 230 6.45 -4.29 -25.93
CA SER A 230 5.08 -4.06 -26.44
C SER A 230 4.68 -2.59 -26.57
N ASP A 231 5.31 -1.68 -25.82
CA ASP A 231 4.90 -0.28 -25.81
C ASP A 231 5.67 0.54 -26.85
N ALA A 232 4.96 1.04 -27.87
CA ALA A 232 5.55 1.78 -28.99
C ALA A 232 6.26 3.09 -28.56
N GLU A 233 5.88 3.65 -27.42
CA GLU A 233 6.43 4.90 -26.88
C GLU A 233 7.85 4.73 -26.32
N VAL A 234 8.26 3.49 -26.00
CA VAL A 234 9.57 3.21 -25.38
C VAL A 234 10.73 3.63 -26.28
N GLN A 235 10.63 3.41 -27.59
CA GLN A 235 11.71 3.77 -28.51
C GLN A 235 11.95 5.29 -28.53
N ALA A 236 10.89 6.09 -28.51
CA ALA A 236 11.01 7.54 -28.47
C ALA A 236 11.66 8.02 -27.17
N LEU A 237 11.40 7.34 -26.04
CA LEU A 237 12.06 7.62 -24.76
C LEU A 237 13.54 7.20 -24.80
N PHE A 238 13.87 6.07 -25.42
CA PHE A 238 15.25 5.63 -25.57
C PHE A 238 16.08 6.62 -26.38
N ASP A 239 15.54 7.09 -27.50
CA ASP A 239 16.19 8.06 -28.37
C ASP A 239 16.36 9.41 -27.66
N ARG A 240 15.28 9.89 -26.99
CA ARG A 240 15.26 11.19 -26.29
C ARG A 240 16.24 11.24 -25.13
N PHE A 241 16.36 10.17 -24.36
CA PHE A 241 17.14 10.13 -23.12
C PHE A 241 18.47 9.37 -23.25
N HIS A 242 18.80 8.92 -24.47
CA HIS A 242 20.01 8.14 -24.77
C HIS A 242 20.14 6.91 -23.85
N ILE A 243 19.08 6.09 -23.84
CA ILE A 243 18.99 4.85 -23.04
C ILE A 243 19.24 3.65 -23.96
N GLY A 244 20.14 2.76 -23.54
CA GLY A 244 20.38 1.46 -24.18
C GLY A 244 19.54 0.33 -23.58
N LEU A 245 19.48 -0.82 -24.27
CA LEU A 245 18.83 -2.02 -23.72
C LEU A 245 19.58 -2.58 -22.50
N GLU A 246 20.88 -2.32 -22.39
CA GLU A 246 21.74 -2.66 -21.27
C GLU A 246 21.43 -1.86 -19.99
N ASP A 247 20.74 -0.72 -20.13
CA ASP A 247 20.41 0.17 -19.02
C ASP A 247 19.15 -0.25 -18.27
N ILE A 248 18.35 -1.17 -18.84
CA ILE A 248 17.04 -1.55 -18.29
C ILE A 248 17.19 -2.42 -17.02
N PRO A 249 16.31 -2.26 -16.02
CA PRO A 249 15.20 -1.30 -15.98
C PRO A 249 15.65 0.15 -15.75
N VAL A 250 14.96 1.10 -16.38
CA VAL A 250 15.19 2.54 -16.18
C VAL A 250 13.99 3.16 -15.47
N VAL A 251 14.26 3.99 -14.46
CA VAL A 251 13.24 4.85 -13.84
C VAL A 251 13.48 6.29 -14.29
N ILE A 252 12.45 6.90 -14.86
CA ILE A 252 12.43 8.32 -15.21
C ILE A 252 11.52 9.04 -14.22
N CYS A 253 12.04 10.08 -13.57
CA CYS A 253 11.31 10.89 -12.60
C CYS A 253 11.30 12.34 -13.06
N ARG A 254 10.18 13.06 -12.87
CA ARG A 254 10.10 14.52 -13.07
C ARG A 254 10.47 14.99 -14.48
N GLY A 255 10.36 14.10 -15.48
CA GLY A 255 10.65 14.39 -16.87
C GLY A 255 12.12 14.48 -17.28
N ASP A 256 13.07 14.52 -16.33
CA ASP A 256 14.49 14.74 -16.63
C ASP A 256 15.47 13.91 -15.79
N GLN A 257 15.04 13.30 -14.68
CA GLN A 257 15.91 12.48 -13.83
C GLN A 257 15.86 11.02 -14.29
N ILE A 258 17.00 10.48 -14.71
CA ILE A 258 17.11 9.13 -15.26
C ILE A 258 17.96 8.26 -14.31
N PHE A 259 17.38 7.14 -13.87
CA PHE A 259 18.05 6.15 -13.04
C PHE A 259 18.13 4.82 -13.78
N ARG A 260 19.35 4.37 -14.07
CA ARG A 260 19.64 3.10 -14.76
C ARG A 260 19.85 1.99 -13.75
N ASN A 261 19.02 0.95 -13.83
CA ASN A 261 18.89 -0.16 -12.88
C ASN A 261 19.15 0.20 -11.40
N PRO A 262 18.39 1.15 -10.82
CA PRO A 262 18.66 1.60 -9.47
C PRO A 262 18.28 0.56 -8.40
N SER A 263 18.91 0.70 -7.23
CA SER A 263 18.48 -0.01 -6.03
C SER A 263 17.17 0.57 -5.50
N ASN A 264 16.42 -0.21 -4.71
CA ASN A 264 15.20 0.28 -4.07
C ASN A 264 15.49 1.47 -3.13
N ALA A 265 16.65 1.47 -2.47
CA ALA A 265 17.07 2.56 -1.58
C ALA A 265 17.32 3.86 -2.37
N ALA A 266 18.03 3.78 -3.49
CA ALA A 266 18.32 4.94 -4.33
C ALA A 266 17.02 5.58 -4.87
N ILE A 267 16.05 4.76 -5.28
CA ILE A 267 14.73 5.28 -5.72
C ILE A 267 13.92 5.82 -4.55
N ALA A 268 13.93 5.17 -3.37
CA ALA A 268 13.23 5.68 -2.20
C ALA A 268 13.72 7.07 -1.76
N GLU A 269 15.03 7.28 -1.83
CA GLU A 269 15.69 8.55 -1.54
C GLU A 269 15.35 9.61 -2.58
N SER A 270 15.57 9.35 -3.87
CA SER A 270 15.28 10.29 -4.97
C SER A 270 13.81 10.74 -4.97
N LEU A 271 12.89 9.80 -4.78
CA LEU A 271 11.45 10.08 -4.73
C LEU A 271 10.99 10.67 -3.40
N GLY A 272 11.88 10.84 -2.42
CA GLY A 272 11.53 11.38 -1.11
C GLY A 272 10.44 10.59 -0.38
N ILE A 273 10.40 9.27 -0.59
CA ILE A 273 9.39 8.37 0.01
C ILE A 273 9.50 8.42 1.52
N ASN A 274 10.73 8.43 2.03
CA ASN A 274 11.00 8.35 3.45
C ASN A 274 11.01 9.73 4.12
N PRO A 275 10.51 9.83 5.37
CA PRO A 275 10.81 10.98 6.21
C PRO A 275 12.32 11.06 6.46
N LEU A 276 12.84 12.27 6.69
CA LEU A 276 14.24 12.45 7.04
C LEU A 276 14.57 11.69 8.34
N LEU A 277 15.76 11.11 8.38
CA LEU A 277 16.33 10.51 9.59
C LEU A 277 17.07 11.60 10.35
N ASP A 278 16.84 11.66 11.66
CA ASP A 278 17.60 12.48 12.60
C ASP A 278 18.32 11.51 13.53
N ASP A 279 19.63 11.38 13.35
CA ASP A 279 20.49 10.44 14.08
C ASP A 279 20.75 10.86 15.53
N THR A 280 20.41 12.11 15.88
CA THR A 280 20.51 12.65 17.24
C THR A 280 19.25 12.36 18.06
N ARG A 281 18.13 12.09 17.41
CA ARG A 281 16.84 11.84 18.07
C ARG A 281 16.77 10.43 18.63
N VAL A 282 16.36 10.33 19.89
CA VAL A 282 16.01 9.06 20.54
C VAL A 282 14.50 8.89 20.45
N HIS A 283 14.05 7.86 19.75
CA HIS A 283 12.63 7.52 19.64
C HIS A 283 12.15 6.75 20.87
N ASP A 284 10.88 6.88 21.23
CA ASP A 284 10.30 6.06 22.29
C ASP A 284 10.27 4.59 21.88
N LEU A 285 9.88 4.33 20.62
CA LEU A 285 9.75 2.99 20.07
C LEU A 285 10.25 2.91 18.62
N VAL A 286 11.23 2.04 18.37
CA VAL A 286 11.59 1.58 17.03
C VAL A 286 11.02 0.18 16.79
N ILE A 287 10.26 0.02 15.72
CA ILE A 287 9.68 -1.25 15.28
C ILE A 287 10.44 -1.72 14.04
N VAL A 288 11.08 -2.89 14.11
CA VAL A 288 11.83 -3.47 13.00
C VAL A 288 10.94 -4.48 12.26
N GLY A 289 10.44 -4.08 11.10
CA GLY A 289 9.55 -4.85 10.22
C GLY A 289 8.11 -4.34 10.26
N ALA A 290 7.56 -3.96 9.11
CA ALA A 290 6.20 -3.43 8.96
C ALA A 290 5.21 -4.49 8.43
N GLY A 291 5.33 -5.74 8.90
CA GLY A 291 4.31 -6.77 8.74
C GLY A 291 3.08 -6.53 9.62
N PRO A 292 2.09 -7.45 9.64
CA PRO A 292 0.89 -7.29 10.47
C PRO A 292 1.19 -7.05 11.96
N ALA A 293 2.20 -7.72 12.51
CA ALA A 293 2.63 -7.53 13.89
C ALA A 293 3.18 -6.10 14.14
N GLY A 294 4.06 -5.62 13.26
CA GLY A 294 4.65 -4.29 13.38
C GLY A 294 3.64 -3.17 13.14
N LEU A 295 2.80 -3.31 12.11
CA LEU A 295 1.72 -2.36 11.83
C LEU A 295 0.70 -2.30 12.98
N GLY A 296 0.30 -3.46 13.53
CA GLY A 296 -0.57 -3.50 14.70
C GLY A 296 0.06 -2.81 15.91
N ALA A 297 1.32 -3.11 16.22
CA ALA A 297 2.05 -2.46 17.30
C ALA A 297 2.18 -0.95 17.09
N ALA A 298 2.43 -0.50 15.86
CA ALA A 298 2.55 0.92 15.55
C ALA A 298 1.25 1.69 15.76
N VAL A 299 0.10 1.10 15.40
CA VAL A 299 -1.21 1.72 15.67
C VAL A 299 -1.41 1.93 17.17
N TYR A 300 -1.19 0.89 17.98
CA TYR A 300 -1.37 0.97 19.43
C TYR A 300 -0.36 1.89 20.11
N ALA A 301 0.91 1.82 19.73
CA ALA A 301 1.94 2.66 20.33
C ALA A 301 1.75 4.14 20.00
N ALA A 302 1.45 4.47 18.74
CA ALA A 302 1.24 5.84 18.32
C ALA A 302 -0.06 6.42 18.88
N SER A 303 -1.12 5.62 19.06
CA SER A 303 -2.36 6.10 19.70
C SER A 303 -2.19 6.49 21.16
N GLU A 304 -1.19 5.94 21.85
CA GLU A 304 -0.79 6.33 23.21
C GLU A 304 0.21 7.51 23.22
N GLY A 305 0.46 8.13 22.07
CA GLY A 305 1.31 9.32 21.94
C GLY A 305 2.81 9.06 21.90
N LEU A 306 3.25 7.81 21.75
CA LEU A 306 4.68 7.48 21.63
C LEU A 306 5.27 7.97 20.30
N ASP A 307 6.53 8.40 20.33
CA ASP A 307 7.31 8.62 19.11
C ASP A 307 7.71 7.29 18.46
N VAL A 308 6.90 6.84 17.50
CA VAL A 308 7.04 5.54 16.83
C VAL A 308 7.74 5.67 15.48
N ARG A 309 8.82 4.91 15.31
CA ARG A 309 9.52 4.73 14.03
C ARG A 309 9.48 3.26 13.59
N MET A 310 8.93 3.00 12.41
CA MET A 310 8.97 1.70 11.75
C MET A 310 10.07 1.66 10.69
N LEU A 311 10.87 0.60 10.70
CA LEU A 311 11.93 0.31 9.73
C LEU A 311 11.53 -0.92 8.92
N GLU A 312 11.39 -0.76 7.60
CA GLU A 312 10.93 -1.83 6.70
C GLU A 312 11.86 -1.97 5.49
N ALA A 313 12.28 -3.21 5.22
CA ALA A 313 13.24 -3.52 4.17
C ALA A 313 12.66 -3.34 2.76
N ILE A 314 11.35 -3.54 2.56
CA ILE A 314 10.73 -3.51 1.22
C ILE A 314 9.50 -2.61 1.21
N ALA A 315 8.42 -3.03 1.88
CA ALA A 315 7.12 -2.39 1.81
C ALA A 315 6.22 -2.82 2.97
N PRO A 316 5.25 -2.00 3.41
CA PRO A 316 4.31 -2.36 4.45
C PRO A 316 3.50 -3.62 4.10
N GLY A 317 3.09 -4.36 5.13
CA GLY A 317 2.30 -5.58 5.03
C GLY A 317 3.10 -6.87 5.15
N GLY A 318 4.43 -6.83 5.02
CA GLY A 318 5.27 -8.02 5.08
C GLY A 318 4.77 -9.11 4.12
N GLN A 319 4.70 -10.36 4.61
CA GLN A 319 4.16 -11.50 3.85
C GLN A 319 2.65 -11.40 3.61
N ALA A 320 1.88 -10.81 4.53
CA ALA A 320 0.45 -10.64 4.30
C ALA A 320 0.20 -9.71 3.10
N GLY A 321 1.07 -8.72 2.89
CA GLY A 321 1.00 -7.76 1.78
C GLY A 321 1.03 -8.40 0.38
N THR A 322 1.58 -9.61 0.24
CA THR A 322 1.65 -10.34 -1.04
C THR A 322 0.46 -11.29 -1.26
N SER A 323 -0.49 -11.34 -0.33
CA SER A 323 -1.70 -12.16 -0.44
C SER A 323 -2.76 -11.48 -1.32
N SER A 324 -3.24 -12.18 -2.34
CA SER A 324 -4.32 -11.67 -3.22
C SER A 324 -5.62 -11.42 -2.47
N ARG A 325 -6.01 -12.34 -1.57
CA ARG A 325 -7.21 -12.23 -0.74
C ARG A 325 -7.07 -13.00 0.57
N ILE A 326 -7.37 -12.34 1.68
CA ILE A 326 -7.38 -12.88 3.03
C ILE A 326 -8.84 -12.93 3.50
N GLU A 327 -9.41 -14.13 3.62
CA GLU A 327 -10.81 -14.34 4.03
C GLU A 327 -10.97 -14.72 5.51
N ASN A 328 -9.85 -14.95 6.20
CA ASN A 328 -9.81 -15.36 7.59
C ASN A 328 -9.25 -14.27 8.52
N TYR A 329 -9.35 -13.00 8.12
CA TYR A 329 -9.01 -11.86 8.98
C TYR A 329 -10.27 -11.29 9.61
N LEU A 330 -10.31 -11.24 10.94
CA LEU A 330 -11.45 -10.73 11.71
C LEU A 330 -11.81 -9.30 11.27
N GLY A 331 -13.12 -9.02 11.18
CA GLY A 331 -13.63 -7.71 10.79
C GLY A 331 -13.76 -7.49 9.28
N PHE A 332 -13.32 -8.44 8.44
CA PHE A 332 -13.49 -8.39 6.98
C PHE A 332 -14.30 -9.60 6.50
N PRO A 333 -15.64 -9.58 6.64
CA PRO A 333 -16.50 -10.73 6.33
C PRO A 333 -16.48 -11.11 4.84
N THR A 334 -16.18 -10.15 3.96
CA THR A 334 -16.01 -10.37 2.52
C THR A 334 -14.56 -10.64 2.13
N GLY A 335 -13.65 -10.70 3.11
CA GLY A 335 -12.20 -10.74 2.91
C GLY A 335 -11.60 -9.40 2.48
N ILE A 336 -10.27 -9.34 2.48
CA ILE A 336 -9.50 -8.14 2.11
C ILE A 336 -8.20 -8.55 1.41
N SER A 337 -7.70 -7.77 0.44
CA SER A 337 -6.37 -8.02 -0.11
C SER A 337 -5.28 -7.68 0.90
N GLY A 338 -4.13 -8.34 0.80
CA GLY A 338 -2.97 -8.07 1.64
C GLY A 338 -2.54 -6.61 1.62
N GLN A 339 -2.47 -6.05 0.42
CA GLN A 339 -2.09 -4.65 0.21
C GLN A 339 -3.12 -3.67 0.81
N ALA A 340 -4.42 -3.95 0.68
CA ALA A 340 -5.46 -3.10 1.29
C ALA A 340 -5.43 -3.19 2.82
N LEU A 341 -5.19 -4.37 3.39
CA LEU A 341 -5.03 -4.55 4.83
C LEU A 341 -3.84 -3.72 5.35
N ALA A 342 -2.68 -3.84 4.69
CA ALA A 342 -1.47 -3.11 5.04
C ALA A 342 -1.63 -1.60 4.91
N GLY A 343 -2.22 -1.14 3.80
CA GLY A 343 -2.48 0.28 3.56
C GLY A 343 -3.42 0.90 4.60
N ARG A 344 -4.50 0.20 4.97
CA ARG A 344 -5.42 0.66 6.02
C ARG A 344 -4.73 0.78 7.38
N ALA A 345 -3.94 -0.24 7.77
CA ALA A 345 -3.21 -0.21 9.03
C ALA A 345 -2.15 0.89 9.05
N LEU A 346 -1.44 1.11 7.94
CA LEU A 346 -0.47 2.19 7.82
C LEU A 346 -1.13 3.57 7.92
N SER A 347 -2.25 3.81 7.23
CA SER A 347 -2.99 5.07 7.35
C SER A 347 -3.46 5.33 8.78
N GLN A 348 -3.86 4.29 9.52
CA GLN A 348 -4.21 4.42 10.94
C GLN A 348 -2.99 4.76 11.81
N ALA A 349 -1.85 4.09 11.61
CA ALA A 349 -0.64 4.39 12.37
C ALA A 349 -0.15 5.83 12.10
N GLN A 350 -0.17 6.26 10.82
CA GLN A 350 0.22 7.61 10.41
C GLN A 350 -0.71 8.70 10.93
N LYS A 351 -2.02 8.41 11.03
CA LYS A 351 -3.00 9.28 11.69
C LYS A 351 -2.52 9.68 13.10
N PHE A 352 -1.93 8.72 13.82
CA PHE A 352 -1.41 8.91 15.16
C PHE A 352 0.05 9.38 15.21
N GLY A 353 0.71 9.58 14.07
CA GLY A 353 2.07 10.12 14.00
C GLY A 353 3.18 9.07 13.83
N ALA A 354 2.86 7.79 13.66
CA ALA A 354 3.87 6.79 13.37
C ALA A 354 4.56 7.05 12.02
N ASN A 355 5.89 7.00 12.02
CA ASN A 355 6.70 7.20 10.83
C ASN A 355 7.20 5.88 10.25
N LEU A 356 7.04 5.67 8.95
CA LEU A 356 7.54 4.49 8.23
C LEU A 356 8.67 4.88 7.28
N SER A 357 9.82 4.24 7.46
CA SER A 357 10.91 4.22 6.48
C SER A 357 10.92 2.87 5.76
N VAL A 358 10.87 2.90 4.43
CA VAL A 358 10.89 1.72 3.54
C VAL A 358 12.21 1.67 2.77
N ALA A 359 12.53 0.53 2.13
CA ALA A 359 13.88 0.27 1.61
C ALA A 359 14.98 0.50 2.68
N THR A 360 14.61 0.29 3.95
CA THR A 360 15.43 0.60 5.13
C THR A 360 15.52 -0.66 5.97
N ALA A 361 16.55 -1.47 5.73
CA ALA A 361 16.75 -2.72 6.46
C ALA A 361 17.65 -2.50 7.68
N ALA A 362 17.23 -3.04 8.82
CA ALA A 362 18.07 -3.14 10.00
C ALA A 362 19.04 -4.32 9.85
N VAL A 363 20.33 -4.08 10.10
CA VAL A 363 21.40 -5.10 9.99
C VAL A 363 21.87 -5.61 11.35
N SER A 364 21.84 -4.77 12.38
CA SER A 364 22.21 -5.18 13.74
C SER A 364 21.52 -4.32 14.79
N LEU A 365 21.38 -4.88 16.00
CA LEU A 365 20.86 -4.21 17.18
C LEU A 365 21.92 -4.24 18.28
N ASN A 366 22.38 -3.06 18.70
CA ASN A 366 23.18 -2.92 19.91
C ASN A 366 22.25 -2.71 21.11
N CYS A 367 22.17 -3.73 21.96
CA CYS A 367 21.42 -3.73 23.20
C CYS A 367 22.29 -3.68 24.47
N THR A 368 23.59 -3.39 24.34
CA THR A 368 24.54 -3.37 25.46
C THR A 368 24.45 -2.10 26.31
N THR A 369 23.97 -1.00 25.72
CA THR A 369 23.84 0.31 26.36
C THR A 369 22.50 0.95 25.99
N SER A 370 21.96 1.78 26.89
CA SER A 370 20.78 2.61 26.62
C SER A 370 21.19 4.03 26.19
N PRO A 371 20.54 4.65 25.19
CA PRO A 371 19.46 4.09 24.36
C PRO A 371 19.97 2.97 23.44
N TYR A 372 19.08 2.03 23.10
CA TYR A 372 19.38 0.98 22.14
C TYR A 372 19.63 1.58 20.76
N ARG A 373 20.48 0.94 19.97
CA ARG A 373 20.84 1.42 18.62
C ARG A 373 20.63 0.36 17.57
N VAL A 374 19.88 0.71 16.52
CA VAL A 374 19.69 -0.13 15.33
C VAL A 374 20.58 0.40 14.22
N LEU A 375 21.49 -0.43 13.72
CA LEU A 375 22.29 -0.13 12.53
C LEU A 375 21.48 -0.48 11.28
N LEU A 376 21.45 0.45 10.33
CA LEU A 376 20.78 0.32 9.05
C LEU A 376 21.76 -0.10 7.94
N THR A 377 21.23 -0.60 6.82
CA THR A 377 22.04 -1.03 5.66
C THR A 377 22.85 0.09 5.00
N ASP A 378 22.43 1.34 5.14
CA ASP A 378 23.14 2.54 4.64
C ASP A 378 24.21 3.04 5.62
N GLY A 379 24.39 2.37 6.77
CA GLY A 379 25.33 2.76 7.82
C GLY A 379 24.75 3.72 8.86
N ASN A 380 23.54 4.25 8.66
CA ASN A 380 22.89 5.14 9.63
C ASN A 380 22.51 4.37 10.90
N LEU A 381 22.47 5.10 12.02
CA LEU A 381 22.05 4.59 13.32
C LEU A 381 20.73 5.23 13.74
N VAL A 382 19.80 4.40 14.21
CA VAL A 382 18.55 4.87 14.82
C VAL A 382 18.56 4.51 16.29
N SER A 383 18.39 5.50 17.16
CA SER A 383 18.39 5.33 18.61
C SER A 383 16.97 5.22 19.16
N ALA A 384 16.75 4.33 20.14
CA ALA A 384 15.44 4.16 20.77
C ALA A 384 15.50 3.73 22.24
N SER A 385 14.50 4.13 23.00
CA SER A 385 14.25 3.62 24.36
C SER A 385 13.80 2.16 24.33
N VAL A 386 12.95 1.79 23.37
CA VAL A 386 12.48 0.42 23.14
C VAL A 386 12.64 0.03 21.68
N VAL A 387 13.10 -1.19 21.43
CA VAL A 387 13.12 -1.80 20.10
C VAL A 387 12.21 -3.03 20.07
N LEU A 388 11.21 -3.02 19.20
CA LEU A 388 10.31 -4.14 18.95
C LEU A 388 10.68 -4.83 17.63
N VAL A 389 11.04 -6.11 17.69
CA VAL A 389 11.43 -6.89 16.51
C VAL A 389 10.22 -7.64 15.96
N THR A 390 9.77 -7.27 14.75
CA THR A 390 8.61 -7.83 14.03
C THR A 390 8.98 -8.22 12.60
N THR A 391 10.19 -8.74 12.41
CA THR A 391 10.81 -9.07 11.11
C THR A 391 10.19 -10.26 10.38
N GLY A 392 9.29 -11.00 11.04
CA GLY A 392 8.62 -12.15 10.43
C GLY A 392 9.57 -13.31 10.12
N ALA A 393 9.34 -14.00 9.01
CA ALA A 393 10.13 -15.12 8.54
C ALA A 393 10.32 -15.07 7.01
N GLN A 394 11.41 -15.67 6.53
CA GLN A 394 11.64 -15.90 5.11
C GLN A 394 11.29 -17.36 4.77
N TYR A 395 10.62 -17.58 3.64
CA TYR A 395 10.31 -18.92 3.19
C TYR A 395 11.57 -19.62 2.68
N ARG A 396 11.63 -20.94 2.89
CA ARG A 396 12.65 -21.78 2.27
C ARG A 396 12.44 -21.76 0.76
N LEU A 397 13.49 -21.39 0.04
CA LEU A 397 13.52 -21.57 -1.40
C LEU A 397 13.55 -23.07 -1.72
N LEU A 398 13.00 -23.45 -2.86
CA LEU A 398 13.15 -24.82 -3.37
C LEU A 398 14.63 -25.08 -3.66
N ASP A 399 15.15 -26.17 -3.10
CA ASP A 399 16.53 -26.62 -3.32
C ASP A 399 16.62 -27.36 -4.65
N ILE A 400 16.54 -26.60 -5.74
CA ILE A 400 16.61 -27.08 -7.12
C ILE A 400 17.79 -26.39 -7.78
N GLU A 401 18.65 -27.19 -8.40
CA GLU A 401 19.81 -26.68 -9.13
C GLU A 401 19.36 -25.62 -10.16
N ASN A 402 20.11 -24.51 -10.23
CA ASN A 402 19.86 -23.42 -11.17
C ASN A 402 18.52 -22.66 -10.99
N ILE A 403 17.74 -22.89 -9.92
CA ILE A 403 16.45 -22.18 -9.71
C ILE A 403 16.60 -20.65 -9.68
N GLY A 404 17.75 -20.16 -9.19
CA GLY A 404 18.08 -18.74 -9.15
C GLY A 404 17.98 -18.04 -10.51
N ARG A 405 18.25 -18.76 -11.61
CA ARG A 405 18.17 -18.23 -12.98
C ARG A 405 16.75 -17.89 -13.43
N PHE A 406 15.75 -18.50 -12.78
CA PHE A 406 14.33 -18.33 -13.10
C PHE A 406 13.60 -17.44 -12.10
N MET A 407 14.28 -16.95 -11.07
CA MET A 407 13.69 -16.07 -10.06
C MET A 407 13.24 -14.76 -10.71
N GLY A 408 11.95 -14.44 -10.61
CA GLY A 408 11.36 -13.25 -11.21
C GLY A 408 11.13 -13.31 -12.72
N THR A 409 11.47 -14.44 -13.36
CA THR A 409 11.31 -14.67 -14.82
C THR A 409 10.58 -15.99 -15.13
N GLY A 410 9.97 -16.61 -14.11
CA GLY A 410 9.24 -17.87 -14.21
C GLY A 410 8.98 -18.52 -12.85
N VAL A 411 9.82 -18.24 -11.85
CA VAL A 411 9.64 -18.64 -10.45
C VAL A 411 9.33 -17.41 -9.61
N TYR A 412 8.20 -17.47 -8.90
CA TYR A 412 7.70 -16.39 -8.05
C TYR A 412 7.34 -16.93 -6.66
N TYR A 413 7.51 -16.10 -5.63
CA TYR A 413 7.15 -16.40 -4.24
C TYR A 413 5.96 -15.56 -3.73
N ALA A 414 5.25 -14.93 -4.66
CA ALA A 414 4.04 -14.18 -4.44
C ALA A 414 3.01 -14.57 -5.50
N ALA A 415 1.72 -14.36 -5.21
CA ALA A 415 0.62 -14.56 -6.14
C ALA A 415 -0.32 -13.35 -6.06
N THR A 416 0.23 -12.17 -6.38
CA THR A 416 -0.49 -10.91 -6.46
C THR A 416 -1.05 -10.71 -7.87
N HIS A 417 -1.76 -9.59 -8.09
CA HIS A 417 -2.24 -9.22 -9.42
C HIS A 417 -1.09 -9.02 -10.42
N LEU A 418 0.11 -8.74 -9.94
CA LEU A 418 1.30 -8.61 -10.77
C LEU A 418 1.68 -9.96 -11.40
N GLU A 419 1.86 -10.99 -10.57
CA GLU A 419 2.16 -12.35 -11.03
C GLU A 419 1.00 -12.94 -11.84
N ALA A 420 -0.25 -12.67 -11.46
CA ALA A 420 -1.41 -13.13 -12.24
C ALA A 420 -1.44 -12.55 -13.65
N THR A 421 -0.89 -11.35 -13.86
CA THR A 421 -0.76 -10.76 -15.20
C THR A 421 0.40 -11.38 -15.97
N LEU A 422 1.53 -11.67 -15.30
CA LEU A 422 2.66 -12.35 -15.93
C LEU A 422 2.32 -13.79 -16.35
N CYS A 423 1.42 -14.45 -15.61
CA CYS A 423 0.98 -15.82 -15.85
C CYS A 423 -0.32 -15.92 -16.67
N GLN A 424 -0.83 -14.81 -17.20
CA GLN A 424 -2.13 -14.79 -17.88
C GLN A 424 -2.12 -15.69 -19.12
N GLY A 425 -3.09 -16.62 -19.22
CA GLY A 425 -3.18 -17.57 -20.33
C GLY A 425 -2.16 -18.72 -20.28
N GLU A 426 -1.28 -18.75 -19.28
CA GLU A 426 -0.24 -19.78 -19.13
C GLU A 426 -0.71 -20.97 -18.28
N GLU A 427 0.08 -22.05 -18.27
CA GLU A 427 -0.02 -23.09 -17.24
C GLU A 427 0.88 -22.75 -16.06
N VAL A 428 0.33 -22.80 -14.86
CA VAL A 428 1.03 -22.38 -13.64
C VAL A 428 1.14 -23.53 -12.66
N ILE A 429 2.29 -23.63 -12.00
CA ILE A 429 2.53 -24.60 -10.92
C ILE A 429 2.60 -23.86 -9.58
N VAL A 430 1.77 -24.26 -8.64
CA VAL A 430 1.78 -23.79 -7.24
C VAL A 430 2.34 -24.92 -6.37
N VAL A 431 3.46 -24.64 -5.69
CA VAL A 431 4.12 -25.62 -4.83
C VAL A 431 3.74 -25.38 -3.36
N GLY A 432 3.09 -26.36 -2.73
CA GLY A 432 2.74 -26.32 -1.30
C GLY A 432 1.29 -26.68 -1.00
N GLY A 433 1.04 -27.15 0.22
CA GLY A 433 -0.27 -27.63 0.68
C GLY A 433 -0.97 -26.78 1.74
N GLY A 434 -0.40 -25.63 2.12
CA GLY A 434 -0.97 -24.74 3.14
C GLY A 434 -1.97 -23.71 2.58
N ASN A 435 -2.56 -22.91 3.47
CA ASN A 435 -3.54 -21.87 3.08
C ASN A 435 -3.03 -20.90 2.00
N SER A 436 -1.79 -20.42 2.09
CA SER A 436 -1.22 -19.49 1.12
C SER A 436 -1.17 -20.10 -0.29
N ALA A 437 -0.81 -21.38 -0.41
CA ALA A 437 -0.81 -22.09 -1.69
C ALA A 437 -2.23 -22.27 -2.24
N GLY A 438 -3.19 -22.63 -1.38
CA GLY A 438 -4.59 -22.76 -1.80
C GLY A 438 -5.20 -21.44 -2.26
N GLN A 439 -4.91 -20.34 -1.56
CA GLN A 439 -5.33 -18.99 -1.95
C GLN A 439 -4.70 -18.57 -3.28
N ALA A 440 -3.39 -18.81 -3.45
CA ALA A 440 -2.69 -18.53 -4.70
C ALA A 440 -3.29 -19.32 -5.87
N ALA A 441 -3.54 -20.62 -5.69
CA ALA A 441 -4.08 -21.48 -6.74
C ALA A 441 -5.49 -21.05 -7.19
N VAL A 442 -6.39 -20.79 -6.24
CA VAL A 442 -7.75 -20.31 -6.55
C VAL A 442 -7.71 -18.94 -7.22
N PHE A 443 -6.81 -18.05 -6.78
CA PHE A 443 -6.66 -16.74 -7.39
C PHE A 443 -6.13 -16.81 -8.83
N LEU A 444 -5.04 -17.55 -9.05
CA LEU A 444 -4.41 -17.70 -10.38
C LEU A 444 -5.31 -18.45 -11.37
N ALA A 445 -6.17 -19.35 -10.90
CA ALA A 445 -7.12 -20.08 -11.74
C ALA A 445 -8.13 -19.16 -12.44
N SER A 446 -8.30 -17.91 -11.99
CA SER A 446 -9.17 -16.94 -12.67
C SER A 446 -8.57 -16.35 -13.95
N SER A 447 -7.24 -16.36 -14.11
CA SER A 447 -6.54 -15.75 -15.25
C SER A 447 -5.62 -16.72 -16.01
N SER A 448 -5.25 -17.84 -15.40
CA SER A 448 -4.36 -18.85 -15.98
C SER A 448 -5.15 -19.90 -16.76
N ARG A 449 -4.56 -20.47 -17.81
CA ARG A 449 -5.18 -21.55 -18.60
C ARG A 449 -5.36 -22.81 -17.76
N ARG A 450 -4.38 -23.14 -16.92
CA ARG A 450 -4.45 -24.26 -15.97
C ARG A 450 -3.57 -24.01 -14.76
N VAL A 451 -3.98 -24.49 -13.59
CA VAL A 451 -3.19 -24.43 -12.37
C VAL A 451 -2.92 -25.84 -11.84
N HIS A 452 -1.67 -26.15 -11.56
CA HIS A 452 -1.21 -27.42 -11.01
C HIS A 452 -0.75 -27.18 -9.58
N ILE A 453 -1.38 -27.83 -8.60
CA ILE A 453 -0.95 -27.79 -7.21
C ILE A 453 -0.08 -29.02 -6.94
N LEU A 454 1.18 -28.81 -6.60
CA LEU A 454 2.10 -29.88 -6.21
C LEU A 454 2.23 -29.93 -4.68
N VAL A 455 1.88 -31.07 -4.08
CA VAL A 455 2.01 -31.29 -2.64
C VAL A 455 2.76 -32.58 -2.32
N ARG A 456 3.60 -32.50 -1.29
CA ARG A 456 4.39 -33.64 -0.78
C ARG A 456 3.55 -34.61 0.06
N SER A 457 2.41 -34.16 0.58
CA SER A 457 1.48 -34.98 1.36
C SER A 457 0.52 -35.75 0.45
N SER A 458 -0.19 -36.74 1.00
CA SER A 458 -1.25 -37.47 0.32
C SER A 458 -2.51 -36.65 0.05
N GLY A 459 -2.56 -35.39 0.51
CA GLY A 459 -3.69 -34.48 0.30
C GLY A 459 -3.53 -33.15 1.04
N LEU A 460 -4.56 -32.32 0.97
CA LEU A 460 -4.56 -30.94 1.50
C LEU A 460 -5.13 -30.81 2.92
N ALA A 461 -5.86 -31.84 3.40
CA ALA A 461 -6.70 -31.75 4.61
C ALA A 461 -5.93 -31.45 5.91
N ASP A 462 -4.65 -31.84 5.98
CA ASP A 462 -3.85 -31.68 7.21
C ASP A 462 -3.36 -30.24 7.44
N SER A 463 -3.25 -29.43 6.37
CA SER A 463 -2.61 -28.11 6.44
C SER A 463 -3.36 -26.97 5.75
N MET A 464 -4.41 -27.30 4.98
CA MET A 464 -5.26 -26.32 4.32
C MET A 464 -6.63 -26.21 4.97
N SER A 465 -7.15 -24.99 5.04
CA SER A 465 -8.49 -24.72 5.55
C SER A 465 -9.56 -25.33 4.63
N ARG A 466 -10.60 -25.92 5.23
CA ARG A 466 -11.64 -26.68 4.53
C ARG A 466 -12.31 -25.91 3.38
N TYR A 467 -12.50 -24.59 3.51
CA TYR A 467 -13.12 -23.78 2.47
C TYR A 467 -12.27 -23.68 1.20
N LEU A 468 -10.93 -23.62 1.34
CA LEU A 468 -10.01 -23.58 0.19
C LEU A 468 -9.97 -24.92 -0.52
N ILE A 469 -9.93 -26.02 0.23
CA ILE A 469 -9.99 -27.38 -0.32
C ILE A 469 -11.24 -27.51 -1.20
N ARG A 470 -12.39 -27.09 -0.69
CA ARG A 470 -13.65 -27.12 -1.44
C ARG A 470 -13.60 -26.29 -2.72
N ARG A 471 -13.04 -25.08 -2.68
CA ARG A 471 -12.88 -24.25 -3.89
C ARG A 471 -11.95 -24.88 -4.91
N ILE A 472 -10.88 -25.52 -4.47
CA ILE A 472 -9.96 -26.25 -5.34
C ILE A 472 -10.68 -27.42 -6.02
N GLU A 473 -11.43 -28.23 -5.25
CA GLU A 473 -12.23 -29.35 -5.76
C GLU A 473 -13.32 -28.90 -6.77
N GLU A 474 -13.92 -27.73 -6.55
CA GLU A 474 -14.96 -27.15 -7.42
C GLU A 474 -14.38 -26.41 -8.65
N SER A 475 -13.06 -26.20 -8.74
CA SER A 475 -12.43 -25.46 -9.83
C SER A 475 -12.01 -26.40 -10.98
N PRO A 476 -12.59 -26.30 -12.18
CA PRO A 476 -12.37 -27.27 -13.26
C PRO A 476 -10.97 -27.19 -13.89
N ASN A 477 -10.25 -26.08 -13.72
CA ASN A 477 -8.92 -25.85 -14.27
C ASN A 477 -7.80 -25.96 -13.22
N ILE A 478 -8.09 -26.50 -12.02
CA ILE A 478 -7.09 -26.80 -11.00
C ILE A 478 -6.86 -28.31 -10.92
N ASN A 479 -5.61 -28.74 -11.09
CA ASN A 479 -5.20 -30.13 -10.91
C ASN A 479 -4.36 -30.27 -9.64
N LEU A 480 -4.78 -31.14 -8.73
CA LEU A 480 -3.98 -31.52 -7.56
C LEU A 480 -3.08 -32.72 -7.90
N HIS A 481 -1.78 -32.59 -7.64
CA HIS A 481 -0.80 -33.66 -7.74
C HIS A 481 -0.22 -33.92 -6.35
N THR A 482 -0.54 -35.11 -5.83
CA THR A 482 -0.02 -35.61 -4.56
C THR A 482 1.14 -36.56 -4.82
N HIS A 483 2.07 -36.66 -3.87
CA HIS A 483 3.12 -37.69 -3.89
C HIS A 483 2.57 -39.07 -3.52
#